data_AF-A0A932DTA2-F1
#
_entry.id   AF-A0A932DTA2-F1
#
_cell.length_a   1.000
_cell.length_b   1.000
_cell.length_c   1.000
_cell.angle_alpha   90.00
_cell.angle_beta   90.00
_cell.angle_gamma   90.00
#
_symmetry.space_group_name_H-M   'P 1'
#
loop_
_entity.id
_entity.type
_entity.pdbx_description
1 polymer ?
#
loop_
_entity_poly.entity_id
_entity_poly.type
_entity_poly.pdbx_seq_one_letter_code
_entity_poly.pdbx_strand_id
1 'polypeptide(L)'
;MSKSLGRLDAVRAAKADLKTQTATVTFKPGKPIDFRALADAVDKAGFKAGSITIWATGTLSVGPDGRVTLTVSGTNQTMPVADSPRLAQLKGEAGKEISIVAEVQFEDTRPRLVIGQEPAKGAMEGMPGTKGQ
;
A
#
# COMPACT_ATOMS: atom_id res chain seq x y z
N MET A 1 -10.41 -9.37 -13.52
CA MET A 1 -9.66 -8.52 -12.56
C MET A 1 -8.15 -8.54 -12.80
N SER A 2 -7.44 -9.66 -12.63
CA SER A 2 -5.97 -9.75 -12.79
C SER A 2 -5.43 -9.24 -14.14
N LYS A 3 -6.15 -9.50 -15.24
CA LYS A 3 -5.78 -9.06 -16.59
C LYS A 3 -5.88 -7.53 -16.82
N SER A 4 -6.75 -6.84 -16.08
CA SER A 4 -6.90 -5.37 -16.16
C SER A 4 -5.87 -4.65 -15.30
N LEU A 5 -5.56 -5.20 -14.12
CA LEU A 5 -4.53 -4.65 -13.22
C LEU A 5 -3.11 -4.79 -13.79
N GLY A 6 -2.84 -5.90 -14.51
CA GLY A 6 -1.57 -6.10 -15.20
C GLY A 6 -1.29 -5.15 -16.38
N ARG A 7 -2.28 -4.33 -16.81
CA ARG A 7 -2.08 -3.29 -17.83
C ARG A 7 -1.53 -1.98 -17.28
N LEU A 8 -1.54 -1.80 -15.96
CA LEU A 8 -0.93 -0.63 -15.34
C LEU A 8 0.59 -0.80 -15.40
N ASP A 9 1.28 0.16 -16.02
CA ASP A 9 2.74 0.07 -16.23
C ASP A 9 3.53 0.00 -14.92
N ALA A 10 2.96 0.57 -13.85
CA ALA A 10 3.45 0.53 -12.48
C ALA A 10 3.25 -0.83 -11.79
N VAL A 11 2.48 -1.76 -12.35
CA VAL A 11 2.20 -3.07 -11.74
C VAL A 11 3.21 -4.10 -12.24
N ARG A 12 3.92 -4.73 -11.29
CA ARG A 12 4.84 -5.85 -11.51
C ARG A 12 4.08 -7.17 -11.60
N ALA A 13 3.11 -7.38 -10.71
CA ALA A 13 2.28 -8.58 -10.68
C ALA A 13 0.91 -8.25 -10.09
N ALA A 14 -0.13 -8.95 -10.54
CA ALA A 14 -1.46 -8.86 -9.95
C ALA A 14 -2.01 -10.28 -9.75
N LYS A 15 -2.31 -10.62 -8.50
CA LYS A 15 -2.95 -11.87 -8.10
C LYS A 15 -4.34 -11.54 -7.59
N ALA A 16 -5.37 -12.10 -8.21
CA ALA A 16 -6.73 -11.99 -7.73
C ALA A 16 -7.14 -13.34 -7.18
N ASP A 17 -7.62 -13.36 -5.93
CA ASP A 17 -8.23 -14.51 -5.31
C ASP A 17 -9.74 -14.35 -5.32
N LEU A 18 -10.41 -15.18 -6.13
CA LEU A 18 -11.86 -15.13 -6.28
C LEU A 18 -12.59 -15.79 -5.11
N LYS A 19 -11.93 -16.62 -4.30
CA LYS A 19 -12.54 -17.27 -3.13
C LYS A 19 -12.67 -16.27 -1.99
N THR A 20 -11.63 -15.47 -1.76
CA THR A 20 -11.63 -14.42 -0.72
C THR A 20 -12.07 -13.06 -1.26
N GLN A 21 -12.37 -12.95 -2.56
CA GLN A 21 -12.69 -11.69 -3.24
C GLN A 21 -11.64 -10.59 -3.03
N THR A 22 -10.37 -11.00 -2.88
CA THR A 22 -9.24 -10.09 -2.66
C THR A 22 -8.34 -10.02 -3.88
N ALA A 23 -7.75 -8.85 -4.12
CA ALA A 23 -6.75 -8.68 -5.18
C ALA A 23 -5.47 -8.09 -4.59
N THR A 24 -4.37 -8.83 -4.74
CA THR A 24 -3.03 -8.40 -4.37
C THR A 24 -2.32 -7.87 -5.60
N VAL A 25 -1.84 -6.64 -5.52
CA VAL A 25 -1.10 -5.98 -6.60
C VAL A 25 0.30 -5.65 -6.11
N THR A 26 1.31 -6.19 -6.78
CA THR A 26 2.71 -5.86 -6.56
C THR A 26 3.12 -4.76 -7.52
N PHE A 27 3.57 -3.61 -7.02
CA PHE A 27 4.06 -2.51 -7.84
C PHE A 27 5.54 -2.66 -8.18
N LYS A 28 5.96 -2.03 -9.28
CA LYS A 28 7.37 -1.88 -9.62
C LYS A 28 7.99 -0.76 -8.77
N PRO A 29 9.22 -0.94 -8.27
CA PRO A 29 9.96 0.17 -7.68
C PRO A 29 10.18 1.26 -8.76
N GLY A 30 10.15 2.52 -8.34
CA GLY A 30 10.47 3.68 -9.17
C GLY A 30 9.30 4.33 -9.88
N LYS A 31 8.08 3.76 -9.75
CA LYS A 31 6.88 4.36 -10.33
C LYS A 31 5.91 4.86 -9.27
N PRO A 32 5.30 6.04 -9.46
CA PRO A 32 4.27 6.54 -8.55
C PRO A 32 3.06 5.60 -8.56
N ILE A 33 2.48 5.40 -7.38
CA ILE A 33 1.30 4.55 -7.18
C ILE A 33 0.06 5.46 -7.19
N ASP A 34 -0.79 5.29 -8.20
CA ASP A 34 -2.06 6.01 -8.32
C ASP A 34 -3.22 5.12 -7.86
N PHE A 35 -3.64 5.31 -6.61
CA PHE A 35 -4.73 4.55 -5.98
C PHE A 35 -6.07 4.76 -6.66
N ARG A 36 -6.27 5.91 -7.30
CA ARG A 36 -7.52 6.22 -8.00
C ARG A 36 -7.56 5.47 -9.33
N ALA A 37 -6.45 5.42 -10.06
CA ALA A 37 -6.31 4.58 -11.24
C ALA A 37 -6.47 3.09 -10.91
N LEU A 38 -6.00 2.64 -9.73
CA LEU A 38 -6.26 1.29 -9.23
C LEU A 38 -7.74 1.04 -8.98
N ALA A 39 -8.40 1.91 -8.23
CA ALA A 39 -9.83 1.79 -7.94
C ALA A 39 -10.66 1.79 -9.24
N ASP A 40 -10.33 2.66 -10.19
CA ASP A 40 -10.95 2.72 -11.51
C ASP A 40 -10.70 1.44 -12.34
N ALA A 41 -9.48 0.88 -12.30
CA ALA A 41 -9.16 -0.37 -12.97
C ALA A 41 -9.91 -1.57 -12.35
N VAL A 42 -10.15 -1.54 -11.04
CA VAL A 42 -10.97 -2.52 -10.31
C VAL A 42 -12.44 -2.39 -10.71
N ASP A 43 -12.97 -1.16 -10.74
CA ASP A 43 -14.34 -0.84 -11.17
C ASP A 43 -14.59 -1.29 -12.61
N LYS A 44 -13.69 -0.93 -13.53
CA LYS A 44 -13.71 -1.38 -14.93
C LYS A 44 -13.62 -2.89 -15.09
N ALA A 45 -13.08 -3.60 -14.11
CA ALA A 45 -13.03 -5.06 -14.11
C ALA A 45 -14.34 -5.69 -13.61
N GLY A 46 -15.34 -4.90 -13.22
CA GLY A 46 -16.64 -5.33 -12.71
C GLY A 46 -16.67 -5.54 -11.19
N PHE A 47 -15.68 -5.01 -10.44
CA PHE A 47 -15.57 -5.16 -9.00
C PHE A 47 -15.55 -3.78 -8.33
N LYS A 48 -16.17 -3.62 -7.16
CA LYS A 48 -15.99 -2.39 -6.37
C LYS A 48 -14.84 -2.54 -5.39
N ALA A 49 -13.90 -1.59 -5.43
CA ALA A 49 -12.86 -1.48 -4.41
C ALA A 49 -13.53 -1.00 -3.11
N GLY A 50 -13.80 -1.92 -2.18
CA GLY A 50 -14.34 -1.60 -0.85
C GLY A 50 -13.27 -1.03 0.08
N SER A 51 -12.22 -1.80 0.31
CA SER A 51 -11.03 -1.41 1.07
C SER A 51 -9.77 -1.70 0.25
N ILE A 52 -8.80 -0.80 0.29
CA ILE A 52 -7.49 -1.01 -0.33
C ILE A 52 -6.45 -1.04 0.77
N THR A 53 -5.89 -2.21 1.03
CA THR A 53 -4.76 -2.37 1.95
C THR A 53 -3.46 -2.38 1.15
N ILE A 54 -2.48 -1.60 1.60
CA ILE A 54 -1.15 -1.52 1.01
C ILE A 54 -0.13 -2.06 2.01
N TRP A 55 0.83 -2.80 1.46
CA TRP A 55 2.03 -3.21 2.17
C TRP A 55 3.19 -2.48 1.51
N ALA A 56 3.81 -1.58 2.25
CA ALA A 56 4.90 -0.77 1.75
C ALA A 56 6.02 -0.75 2.78
N THR A 57 7.24 -0.90 2.29
CA THR A 57 8.43 -0.61 3.08
C THR A 57 8.84 0.82 2.76
N GLY A 58 9.18 1.60 3.79
CA GLY A 58 9.50 3.00 3.62
C GLY A 58 9.98 3.65 4.89
N THR A 59 10.31 4.93 4.79
CA THR A 59 10.72 5.74 5.93
C THR A 59 9.60 6.69 6.31
N LEU A 60 9.17 6.63 7.57
CA LEU A 60 8.26 7.65 8.09
C LEU A 60 9.03 8.92 8.39
N SER A 61 8.49 10.04 7.92
CA SER A 61 8.96 11.38 8.22
C SER A 61 7.83 12.19 8.85
N VAL A 62 8.11 12.82 9.98
CA VAL A 62 7.18 13.72 10.65
C VAL A 62 7.53 15.14 10.22
N GLY A 63 6.61 15.79 9.52
CA GLY A 63 6.74 17.19 9.14
C GLY A 63 6.64 18.13 10.35
N PRO A 64 7.15 19.37 10.23
CA PRO A 64 7.11 20.36 11.31
C PRO A 64 5.69 20.69 11.77
N ASP A 65 4.68 20.53 10.91
CA ASP A 65 3.26 20.69 11.22
C ASP A 65 2.64 19.50 11.98
N GLY A 66 3.44 18.52 12.41
CA GLY A 66 2.98 17.28 13.05
C GLY A 66 2.36 16.26 12.09
N ARG A 67 2.31 16.58 10.79
CA ARG A 67 1.81 15.67 9.74
C ARG A 67 2.84 14.59 9.46
N VAL A 68 2.40 13.34 9.39
CA VAL A 68 3.31 12.25 9.00
C VAL A 68 3.16 11.93 7.52
N THR A 69 4.30 11.78 6.88
CA THR A 69 4.40 11.29 5.51
C THR A 69 5.23 10.03 5.47
N LEU A 70 4.74 9.02 4.77
CA LEU A 70 5.50 7.81 4.46
C LEU A 70 6.20 8.00 3.12
N THR A 71 7.52 7.95 3.13
CA THR A 71 8.32 7.85 1.91
C THR A 71 8.48 6.39 1.57
N VAL A 72 7.79 5.91 0.54
CA VAL A 72 7.86 4.51 0.13
C VAL A 72 9.22 4.22 -0.53
N SER A 73 9.96 3.29 0.06
CA SER A 73 11.24 2.80 -0.48
C SER A 73 11.01 2.23 -1.87
N GLY A 74 11.88 2.59 -2.81
CA GLY A 74 11.80 2.18 -4.20
C GLY A 74 11.04 3.15 -5.10
N THR A 75 9.91 3.75 -4.70
CA THR A 75 9.20 4.75 -5.52
C THR A 75 9.57 6.19 -5.18
N ASN A 76 10.18 6.41 -4.00
CA ASN A 76 10.45 7.73 -3.43
C ASN A 76 9.19 8.61 -3.33
N GLN A 77 8.01 7.98 -3.39
CA GLN A 77 6.73 8.64 -3.30
C GLN A 77 6.43 8.91 -1.83
N THR A 78 6.22 10.18 -1.51
CA THR A 78 5.75 10.60 -0.19
C THR A 78 4.24 10.58 -0.15
N MET A 79 3.68 9.87 0.83
CA MET A 79 2.26 9.71 1.00
C MET A 79 1.80 10.21 2.37
N PRO A 80 0.74 11.02 2.44
CA PRO A 80 0.21 11.47 3.72
C PRO A 80 -0.39 10.31 4.49
N VAL A 81 0.06 10.15 5.73
CA VAL A 81 -0.45 9.15 6.65
C VAL A 81 -1.46 9.82 7.58
N ALA A 82 -2.66 9.26 7.65
CA ALA A 82 -3.68 9.63 8.61
C ALA A 82 -3.24 9.28 10.03
N ASP A 83 -3.69 10.07 11.01
CA ASP A 83 -3.31 9.83 12.39
C ASP A 83 -3.94 8.53 12.91
N SER A 84 -3.11 7.65 13.46
CA SER A 84 -3.53 6.35 13.99
C SER A 84 -2.70 5.99 15.22
N PRO A 85 -3.25 5.21 16.17
CA PRO A 85 -2.51 4.79 17.37
C PRO A 85 -1.26 3.98 17.03
N ARG A 86 -1.27 3.29 15.88
CA ARG A 86 -0.08 2.58 15.37
C ARG A 86 0.95 3.55 14.80
N LEU A 87 0.51 4.58 14.09
CA LEU A 87 1.40 5.63 13.62
C LEU A 87 2.15 6.29 14.78
N ALA A 88 1.49 6.56 15.91
CA ALA A 88 2.15 7.12 17.10
C ALA A 88 3.32 6.25 17.61
N GLN A 89 3.17 4.91 17.56
CA GLN A 89 4.27 3.98 17.89
C GLN A 89 5.40 4.07 16.87
N LEU A 90 5.07 4.13 15.58
CA LEU A 90 6.05 4.17 14.50
C LEU A 90 6.71 5.55 14.34
N LYS A 91 6.11 6.63 14.83
CA LYS A 91 6.75 7.97 14.91
C LYS A 91 8.04 7.89 15.75
N GLY A 92 8.11 7.02 16.76
CA GLY A 92 9.35 6.76 17.51
C GLY A 92 10.43 6.04 16.70
N GLU A 93 10.04 5.39 15.60
CA GLU A 93 10.93 4.75 14.62
C GLU A 93 11.04 5.55 13.32
N ALA A 94 10.55 6.80 13.31
CA ALA A 94 10.70 7.70 12.18
C ALA A 94 12.19 7.90 11.84
N GLY A 95 12.50 7.92 10.54
CA GLY A 95 13.88 7.93 10.04
C GLY A 95 14.51 6.54 9.84
N LYS A 96 13.87 5.44 10.28
CA LYS A 96 14.28 4.07 9.91
C LYS A 96 13.45 3.53 8.75
N GLU A 97 14.03 2.60 7.99
CA GLU A 97 13.27 1.81 7.02
C GLU A 97 12.39 0.80 7.77
N ILE A 98 11.08 0.92 7.59
CA ILE A 98 10.09 0.08 8.24
C ILE A 98 9.07 -0.44 7.23
N SER A 99 8.61 -1.67 7.44
CA SER A 99 7.48 -2.23 6.71
C SER A 99 6.19 -1.87 7.42
N ILE A 100 5.26 -1.26 6.70
CA ILE A 100 3.97 -0.84 7.23
C ILE A 100 2.83 -1.40 6.39
N VAL A 101 1.73 -1.68 7.07
CA VAL A 101 0.45 -1.98 6.44
C VAL A 101 -0.45 -0.78 6.64
N ALA A 102 -0.92 -0.20 5.54
CA ALA A 102 -1.85 0.91 5.61
C ALA A 102 -3.08 0.65 4.77
N GLU A 103 -4.24 1.04 5.28
CA GLU A 103 -5.45 1.11 4.48
C GLU A 103 -5.55 2.48 3.82
N VAL A 104 -5.89 2.50 2.53
CA VAL A 104 -6.11 3.72 1.78
C VAL A 104 -7.54 4.16 2.03
N GLN A 105 -7.69 5.25 2.78
CA GLN A 105 -8.97 5.94 2.91
C GLN A 105 -9.05 7.05 1.87
N PHE A 106 -10.04 6.94 0.99
CA PHE A 106 -10.41 8.00 0.06
C PHE A 106 -11.32 9.00 0.76
N GLU A 107 -10.75 9.85 1.61
CA GLU A 107 -11.49 10.93 2.28
C GLU A 107 -11.62 12.13 1.33
N ASP A 108 -12.86 12.49 0.98
CA ASP A 108 -13.30 13.58 0.09
C ASP A 108 -12.58 13.67 -1.28
N THR A 109 -11.32 14.11 -1.28
CA THR A 109 -10.54 14.46 -2.49
C THR A 109 -9.10 13.96 -2.48
N ARG A 110 -8.55 13.47 -1.36
CA ARG A 110 -7.16 12.99 -1.28
C ARG A 110 -7.06 11.66 -0.55
N PRO A 111 -6.46 10.61 -1.14
CA PRO A 111 -6.23 9.36 -0.44
C PRO A 111 -5.26 9.57 0.72
N ARG A 112 -5.64 9.12 1.91
CA ARG A 112 -4.79 9.07 3.10
C ARG A 112 -4.50 7.63 3.48
N LEU A 113 -3.29 7.39 3.98
CA LEU A 113 -2.88 6.09 4.48
C LEU A 113 -3.18 5.97 5.97
N VAL A 114 -4.07 5.09 6.36
CA VAL A 114 -4.30 4.75 7.77
C VAL A 114 -3.43 3.54 8.10
N ILE A 115 -2.34 3.74 8.84
CA ILE A 115 -1.50 2.61 9.25
C ILE A 115 -2.31 1.74 10.22
N GLY A 116 -2.58 0.50 9.78
CA GLY A 116 -3.26 -0.53 10.53
C GLY A 116 -2.29 -1.53 11.13
N GLN A 117 -2.83 -2.49 11.89
CA GLN A 117 -2.07 -3.68 12.27
C GLN A 117 -1.97 -4.62 11.07
N GLU A 118 -0.79 -5.18 10.87
CA GLU A 118 -0.54 -6.27 9.93
C GLU A 118 -1.49 -7.43 10.27
N PRO A 119 -2.28 -7.97 9.32
CA PRO A 119 -3.08 -9.16 9.58
C PRO A 119 -2.11 -10.29 9.96
N ALA A 120 -2.30 -10.86 11.14
CA ALA A 120 -1.40 -11.78 11.80
C ALA A 120 -0.83 -12.84 10.82
N LYS A 121 0.50 -12.77 10.58
CA LYS A 121 1.52 -13.77 10.14
C LYS A 121 1.16 -14.92 9.16
N GLY A 122 -0.09 -15.15 8.78
CA GLY A 122 -0.55 -16.23 7.90
C GLY A 122 -0.87 -15.81 6.47
N ALA A 123 -0.89 -14.49 6.17
CA ALA A 123 -1.19 -13.98 4.83
C ALA A 123 0.06 -13.83 3.92
N MET A 124 1.27 -14.02 4.47
CA MET A 124 2.55 -13.88 3.75
C MET A 124 3.19 -15.22 3.34
N GLU A 125 2.48 -16.35 3.44
CA GLU A 125 2.95 -17.62 2.90
C GLU A 125 2.67 -17.67 1.38
N GLY A 126 3.33 -16.82 0.59
CA GLY A 126 3.07 -16.79 -0.86
C GLY A 126 3.72 -15.70 -1.70
N MET A 127 4.49 -14.79 -1.11
CA MET A 127 5.38 -13.92 -1.88
C MET A 127 6.80 -14.49 -1.85
N PRO A 128 7.44 -14.76 -3.01
CA PRO A 128 8.79 -15.29 -3.06
C PRO A 128 9.79 -14.20 -2.65
N GLY A 129 10.01 -14.08 -1.36
CA GLY A 129 11.17 -13.42 -0.78
C GLY A 129 12.35 -14.37 -0.83
N THR A 130 13.26 -14.11 -1.77
CA THR A 130 14.70 -14.39 -1.66
C THR A 130 15.11 -15.83 -1.35
N LYS A 131 15.31 -16.62 -2.42
CA LYS A 131 16.38 -17.63 -2.43
C LYS A 131 17.71 -16.89 -2.56
N GLY A 132 18.57 -17.02 -1.56
CA GLY A 132 19.94 -16.53 -1.54
C GLY A 132 20.37 -16.31 -0.10
N GLN A 133 21.27 -17.09 0.50
CA GLN A 133 22.12 -18.19 0.02
C GLN A 133 22.19 -19.23 1.15
#